data_AF-I9WGS9-F1
#
_entry.id   AF-I9WGS9-F1
#
_cell.length_a   1.000
_cell.length_b   1.000
_cell.length_c   1.000
_cell.angle_alpha   90.00
_cell.angle_beta   90.00
_cell.angle_gamma   90.00
#
_symmetry.space_group_name_H-M   'P 1'
#
loop_
_entity.id
_entity.type
_entity.pdbx_description
1 polymer ?
#
loop_
_entity_poly.entity_id
_entity_poly.type
_entity_poly.pdbx_seq_one_letter_code
_entity_poly.pdbx_strand_id
1 'polypeptide(L)' 'MQREVWFEKVAWSYMPCHWKGFAVMAVIIFPTVAAIILTQMLLNSFGYGHAEWLPFAIFFIPALLFLLGVAKRHS' A
#
# COMPACT_ATOMS: atom_id res chain seq x y z
N MET A 1 20.35 21.18 -7.22
CA MET A 1 19.67 20.07 -7.92
C MET A 1 18.18 20.21 -7.65
N GLN A 2 17.34 20.37 -8.69
CA GLN A 2 15.89 20.35 -8.51
C GLN A 2 15.45 18.95 -8.06
N ARG A 3 14.69 18.88 -6.97
CA ARG A 3 14.14 17.62 -6.45
C ARG A 3 13.01 17.18 -7.39
N GLU A 4 13.07 15.95 -7.89
CA GLU A 4 11.96 15.39 -8.66
C GLU A 4 10.74 15.16 -7.75
N VAL A 5 9.63 15.81 -8.07
CA VAL A 5 8.34 15.62 -7.41
C VAL A 5 7.63 14.45 -8.08
N TRP A 6 7.26 13.45 -7.29
CA TRP A 6 6.51 12.28 -7.77
C TRP A 6 5.04 12.32 -7.36
N PHE A 7 4.74 13.03 -6.28
CA PHE A 7 3.40 13.18 -5.72
C PHE A 7 3.06 14.64 -5.49
N GLU A 8 1.83 15.02 -5.75
CA GLU A 8 1.26 16.33 -5.44
C GLU A 8 0.29 16.19 -4.27
N LYS A 9 0.40 17.09 -3.28
CA LYS A 9 -0.52 17.09 -2.14
C LYS A 9 -1.82 17.79 -2.52
N VAL A 10 -2.88 17.01 -2.70
CA VAL A 10 -4.23 17.49 -3.00
C VAL A 10 -5.08 17.36 -1.75
N ALA A 11 -5.35 18.50 -1.11
CA ALA A 11 -6.03 18.61 0.19
C ALA A 11 -5.34 17.76 1.29
N TRP A 12 -5.94 16.62 1.65
CA TRP A 12 -5.45 15.71 2.69
C TRP A 12 -4.77 14.46 2.11
N SER A 13 -4.67 14.34 0.79
CA SER A 13 -4.13 13.17 0.09
C SER A 13 -2.91 13.52 -0.78
N TYR A 14 -2.17 12.51 -1.20
CA TYR A 14 -1.06 12.62 -2.15
C TYR A 14 -1.45 11.92 -3.45
N MET A 15 -1.53 12.68 -4.54
CA MET A 15 -1.83 12.17 -5.88
C MET A 15 -0.53 11.99 -6.67
N PRO A 16 -0.29 10.84 -7.33
CA PRO A 16 0.87 10.70 -8.20
C PRO A 16 0.78 11.66 -9.39
N CYS A 17 1.79 12.51 -9.56
CA CYS A 17 1.91 13.45 -10.69
C CYS A 17 3.03 13.06 -11.66
N HIS A 18 3.81 12.02 -11.33
CA HIS A 18 4.92 11.49 -12.14
C HIS A 18 4.83 9.96 -12.25
N TRP A 19 5.36 9.39 -13.34
CA TRP A 19 5.34 7.94 -13.59
C TRP A 19 5.96 7.12 -12.44
N LYS A 20 7.00 7.67 -11.78
CA LYS A 20 7.64 7.05 -10.60
C LYS A 20 6.66 6.92 -9.43
N GLY A 21 5.76 7.87 -9.23
CA GLY A 21 4.70 7.79 -8.21
C GLY A 21 3.74 6.63 -8.47
N PHE A 22 3.30 6.47 -9.73
CA PHE A 22 2.48 5.33 -10.15
C PHE A 22 3.22 3.98 -9.99
N ALA A 23 4.50 3.93 -10.36
CA ALA A 23 5.31 2.72 -10.20
C ALA A 23 5.46 2.30 -8.73
N VAL A 24 5.75 3.26 -7.84
CA VAL A 24 5.82 3.02 -6.39
C VAL A 24 4.48 2.52 -5.85
N MET A 25 3.37 3.16 -6.24
CA MET A 25 2.04 2.70 -5.84
C MET A 25 1.78 1.27 -6.30
N ALA A 26 2.07 0.93 -7.55
CA ALA A 26 1.89 -0.43 -8.06
C ALA A 26 2.72 -1.46 -7.29
N VAL A 27 4.00 -1.19 -7.07
CA VAL A 27 4.93 -2.09 -6.35
C VAL A 27 4.55 -2.28 -4.89
N ILE A 28 3.80 -1.37 -4.28
CA ILE A 28 3.29 -1.53 -2.91
C ILE A 28 1.91 -2.22 -2.93
N ILE A 29 0.97 -1.74 -3.74
CA ILE A 29 -0.42 -2.20 -3.75
C ILE A 29 -0.51 -3.67 -4.21
N PHE A 30 0.15 -4.05 -5.32
CA PHE A 30 0.01 -5.41 -5.85
C PHE A 30 0.51 -6.48 -4.87
N PRO A 31 1.73 -6.37 -4.28
CA PRO A 31 2.18 -7.32 -3.28
C PRO A 31 1.33 -7.32 -2.01
N THR A 32 0.85 -6.15 -1.55
CA THR A 32 -0.04 -6.07 -0.38
C THR A 32 -1.34 -6.83 -0.63
N VAL A 33 -2.00 -6.60 -1.76
CA VAL A 33 -3.25 -7.30 -2.13
C VAL A 33 -2.99 -8.80 -2.26
N ALA A 34 -1.90 -9.21 -2.93
CA ALA A 34 -1.54 -10.61 -3.05
C ALA A 34 -1.30 -11.27 -1.68
N ALA A 35 -0.58 -10.60 -0.77
CA ALA A 35 -0.33 -11.10 0.58
C ALA A 35 -1.62 -11.26 1.40
N ILE A 36 -2.56 -10.31 1.27
CA ILE A 36 -3.87 -10.39 1.93
C ILE A 36 -4.63 -11.62 1.44
N ILE A 37 -4.77 -11.78 0.12
CA ILE A 37 -5.51 -12.90 -0.48
C ILE A 37 -4.89 -14.23 -0.10
N LEU A 38 -3.56 -14.38 -0.26
CA LEU A 38 -2.86 -15.62 0.03
C LEU A 38 -2.97 -16.00 1.51
N THR A 39 -2.84 -15.03 2.41
CA THR A 39 -2.97 -15.28 3.85
C THR A 39 -4.40 -15.62 4.22
N GLN A 40 -5.40 -14.98 3.61
CA GLN A 40 -6.80 -15.32 3.84
C GLN A 40 -7.12 -16.74 3.33
N MET A 41 -6.62 -17.13 2.16
CA MET A 41 -6.74 -18.50 1.66
C MET A 41 -6.11 -19.52 2.62
N LEU A 42 -4.94 -19.18 3.19
CA LEU A 42 -4.25 -20.02 4.16
C LEU A 42 -5.01 -20.12 5.49
N LEU A 43 -5.54 -19.02 6.02
CA LEU A 43 -6.36 -19.04 7.24
C LEU A 43 -7.63 -19.86 7.04
N ASN A 44 -8.26 -19.74 5.88
CA ASN A 44 -9.44 -20.53 5.54
C ASN A 44 -9.12 -22.03 5.46
N SER A 45 -7.98 -22.43 4.92
CA SER A 45 -7.59 -23.84 4.86
C SER A 45 -7.28 -24.46 6.23
N PHE A 46 -6.86 -23.64 7.20
CA PHE A 46 -6.65 -24.05 8.59
C PHE A 46 -7.91 -23.92 9.48
N GLY A 47 -9.06 -23.51 8.94
CA GLY A 47 -10.31 -23.35 9.70
C GLY A 47 -10.42 -22.03 10.48
N TYR A 48 -9.53 -21.07 10.25
CA TYR A 48 -9.54 -19.74 10.89
C TYR A 48 -10.31 -18.68 10.08
N GLY A 49 -11.38 -19.06 9.36
CA GLY A 49 -12.13 -18.13 8.51
C GLY A 49 -12.75 -16.93 9.25
N HIS A 50 -12.99 -17.05 10.55
CA HIS A 50 -13.45 -15.95 11.41
C HIS A 50 -12.40 -14.84 11.62
N ALA A 51 -11.13 -15.09 11.27
CA ALA A 51 -10.03 -14.13 11.38
C ALA A 51 -9.74 -13.39 10.05
N GLU A 52 -10.72 -13.31 9.14
CA GLU A 52 -10.57 -12.68 7.82
C GLU A 52 -10.17 -11.19 7.84
N TRP A 53 -10.42 -10.48 8.94
CA TRP A 53 -10.00 -9.09 9.13
C TRP A 53 -8.49 -8.94 9.39
N LEU A 54 -7.83 -10.01 9.86
CA LEU A 54 -6.46 -9.99 10.35
C LEU A 54 -5.42 -9.80 9.22
N PRO A 55 -5.52 -10.51 8.06
CA PRO A 55 -4.67 -10.22 6.91
C PRO A 55 -4.78 -8.77 6.45
N PHE A 56 -6.00 -8.22 6.38
CA PHE A 56 -6.19 -6.82 5.99
C PHE A 56 -5.45 -5.88 6.94
N ALA A 57 -5.66 -6.01 8.26
CA ALA A 57 -4.99 -5.14 9.24
C ALA A 57 -3.45 -5.26 9.19
N ILE A 58 -2.91 -6.48 9.08
CA ILE A 58 -1.47 -6.74 9.10
C ILE A 58 -0.77 -6.22 7.85
N PHE A 59 -1.37 -6.35 6.67
CA PHE A 59 -0.70 -5.98 5.42
C PHE A 59 -1.07 -4.58 4.94
N PHE A 60 -2.34 -4.16 5.08
CA PHE A 60 -2.80 -2.86 4.57
C PHE A 60 -2.27 -1.69 5.40
N ILE A 61 -2.33 -1.76 6.73
CA ILE A 61 -1.95 -0.62 7.59
C ILE A 61 -0.46 -0.26 7.41
N PRO A 62 0.50 -1.21 7.48
CA PRO A 62 1.90 -0.89 7.26
C PRO A 62 2.18 -0.40 5.84
N ALA A 63 1.54 -1.00 4.84
CA ALA A 63 1.68 -0.57 3.45
C ALA A 63 1.20 0.86 3.23
N LEU A 64 0.05 1.23 3.84
CA LEU A 64 -0.49 2.58 3.80
C LEU A 64 0.47 3.59 4.46
N LEU A 65 0.97 3.29 5.67
CA LEU A 65 1.92 4.15 6.37
C LEU A 65 3.22 4.33 5.60
N PHE A 66 3.73 3.25 5.01
CA PHE A 66 4.92 3.30 4.17
C PHE A 66 4.68 4.15 2.93
N LEU A 67 3.57 3.96 2.22
CA LEU A 67 3.22 4.73 1.03
C LEU A 67 3.06 6.22 1.35
N LEU A 68 2.42 6.57 2.46
CA LEU A 68 2.31 7.96 2.94
C LEU A 68 3.68 8.57 3.26
N GLY A 69 4.59 7.80 3.85
CA GLY A 69 5.96 8.21 4.11
C GLY A 69 6.74 8.50 2.82
N VAL A 70 6.64 7.61 1.84
CA VAL A 70 7.25 7.80 0.51
C VAL A 70 6.63 8.99 -0.20
N ALA A 71 5.30 9.10 -0.20
CA ALA A 71 4.59 10.21 -0.83
C ALA A 71 5.00 11.55 -0.22
N LYS A 72 5.03 11.68 1.11
CA LYS A 72 5.53 12.88 1.80
C LYS A 72 6.99 13.19 1.48
N ARG A 73 7.83 12.17 1.29
CA ARG A 73 9.24 12.36 0.89
C ARG A 73 9.37 12.78 -0.57
N HIS A 74 8.44 12.44 -1.45
CA HIS A 74 8.53 12.75 -2.88
C HIS A 74 7.43 13.73 -3.34
N SER A 75 6.87 14.48 -2.39
CA SER A 75 6.05 15.68 -2.60
C SER A 75 6.88 16.94 -2.47
#